data_AF-A0AA37BPR5-F1
#
_entry.id   AF-A0AA37BPR5-F1
#
_cell.length_a   1.000
_cell.length_b   1.000
_cell.length_c   1.000
_cell.angle_alpha   90.00
_cell.angle_beta   90.00
_cell.angle_gamma   90.00
#
_symmetry.space_group_name_H-M   'P 1'
#
loop_
_entity.id
_entity.type
_entity.pdbx_description
1 polymer ?
#
loop_
_entity_poly.entity_id
_entity_poly.type
_entity_poly.pdbx_seq_one_letter_code
_entity_poly.pdbx_strand_id
1 'polypeptide(L)'
;MSMAMIRVGQPSIRVSWAWYDQASGIVEWKLRNVGGGKGSVILIRDGYVFGGAFWPVYLKVFGFPVTMDDAPLVNMGPARNNPPLGVLTDPDGHGQVGFVFTLSAGEAYSTLEGGFSTEFTPDSFGKIEAISVIPESVHTFIITYNVSAQCEQYASQTGESISCPENPVKLRSMLWRSGEGFPIPFMDDIVQLS
;
A
#
# COMPACT_ATOMS: atom_id res chain seq x y z
N MET A 1 17.20 -30.26 19.52
CA MET A 1 17.40 -28.84 19.17
C MET A 1 16.16 -28.37 18.44
N SER A 2 15.28 -27.64 19.13
CA SER A 2 14.08 -27.06 18.52
C SER A 2 14.46 -25.70 17.95
N MET A 3 14.32 -25.52 16.64
CA MET A 3 14.40 -24.21 16.01
C MET A 3 13.20 -23.40 16.49
N ALA A 4 13.46 -22.39 17.32
CA ALA A 4 12.44 -21.42 17.67
C ALA A 4 12.03 -20.70 16.38
N MET A 5 10.78 -20.90 15.94
CA MET A 5 10.11 -19.97 15.04
C MET A 5 10.21 -18.58 15.67
N ILE A 6 10.93 -17.67 15.01
CA ILE A 6 10.88 -16.25 15.32
C ILE A 6 9.41 -15.87 15.16
N ARG A 7 8.71 -15.58 16.27
CA ARG A 7 7.46 -14.82 16.20
C ARG A 7 7.79 -13.58 15.37
N VAL A 8 7.11 -13.39 14.25
CA VAL A 8 7.15 -12.11 13.52
C VAL A 8 6.79 -11.07 14.57
N GLY A 9 7.81 -10.33 15.01
CA GLY A 9 7.65 -9.32 16.04
C GLY A 9 6.68 -8.27 15.54
N GLN A 10 6.01 -7.57 16.45
CA GLN A 10 5.23 -6.39 16.07
C GLN A 10 5.99 -5.55 15.05
N PRO A 11 5.31 -4.98 14.05
CA PRO A 11 5.98 -4.18 13.03
C PRO A 11 6.85 -3.13 13.69
N SER A 12 8.11 -3.04 13.26
CA SER A 12 9.02 -1.99 13.71
C SER A 12 8.55 -0.61 13.28
N ILE A 13 7.65 -0.53 12.30
CA ILE A 13 7.05 0.70 11.81
C ILE A 13 5.70 0.94 12.50
N ARG A 14 5.60 2.04 13.23
CA ARG A 14 4.34 2.54 13.80
C ARG A 14 3.66 3.44 12.79
N VAL A 15 2.33 3.36 12.74
CA VAL A 15 1.49 4.20 11.89
C VAL A 15 0.52 4.98 12.76
N SER A 16 0.35 6.25 12.44
CA SER A 16 -0.70 7.11 12.96
C SER A 16 -1.18 8.05 11.85
N TRP A 17 -2.21 8.84 12.14
CA TRP A 17 -2.69 9.86 11.23
C TRP A 17 -3.03 11.15 11.99
N ALA A 18 -3.12 12.25 11.26
CA ALA A 18 -3.69 13.51 11.74
C ALA A 18 -4.36 14.24 10.58
N TRP A 19 -5.29 15.16 10.88
CA TRP A 19 -5.77 16.09 9.87
C TRP A 19 -4.63 16.94 9.33
N TYR A 20 -4.46 16.95 8.00
CA TYR A 20 -3.60 17.90 7.32
C TYR A 20 -4.41 19.14 6.93
N ASP A 21 -5.57 18.91 6.31
CA ASP A 21 -6.59 19.91 6.03
C ASP A 21 -7.96 19.26 6.22
N GLN A 22 -8.54 19.46 7.40
CA GLN A 22 -9.84 18.90 7.76
C GLN A 22 -10.99 19.47 6.90
N ALA A 23 -10.90 20.72 6.46
CA ALA A 23 -11.95 21.35 5.66
C ALA A 23 -12.02 20.72 4.26
N SER A 24 -10.89 20.29 3.73
CA SER A 24 -10.78 19.58 2.45
C SER A 24 -10.81 18.06 2.58
N GLY A 25 -10.99 17.53 3.79
CA GLY A 25 -11.03 16.08 4.02
C GLY A 25 -9.71 15.35 3.80
N ILE A 26 -8.57 16.03 4.06
CA ILE A 26 -7.23 15.52 3.81
C ILE A 26 -6.54 15.17 5.14
N VAL A 27 -6.09 13.93 5.25
CA VAL A 27 -5.28 13.44 6.36
C VAL A 27 -3.83 13.26 5.95
N GLU A 28 -2.93 13.35 6.93
CA GLU A 28 -1.53 12.95 6.81
C GLU A 28 -1.32 11.62 7.55
N TRP A 29 -0.99 10.57 6.81
CA TRP A 29 -0.46 9.32 7.36
C TRP A 29 0.97 9.52 7.80
N LYS A 30 1.30 9.07 9.01
CA LYS A 30 2.62 9.21 9.62
C LYS A 30 3.16 7.83 9.97
N LEU A 31 4.26 7.47 9.33
CA LEU A 31 4.98 6.23 9.56
C LEU A 31 6.30 6.53 10.23
N ARG A 32 6.67 5.75 11.25
CA ARG A 32 7.97 5.84 11.91
C ARG A 32 8.52 4.48 12.25
N ASN A 33 9.73 4.19 11.77
CA ASN A 33 10.46 3.01 12.18
C ASN A 33 11.10 3.23 13.56
N VAL A 34 10.57 2.55 14.57
CA VAL A 34 11.09 2.56 15.94
C VAL A 34 12.00 1.38 16.25
N GLY A 35 12.21 0.48 15.27
CA GLY A 35 13.14 -0.64 15.38
C GLY A 35 14.59 -0.25 15.11
N GLY A 36 15.50 -1.18 15.43
CA GLY A 36 16.94 -1.00 15.24
C GLY A 36 17.47 -1.30 13.83
N GLY A 37 16.60 -1.65 12.88
CA GLY A 37 16.98 -1.99 11.51
C GLY A 37 15.93 -1.58 10.49
N LYS A 38 16.24 -1.76 9.21
CA LYS A 38 15.31 -1.53 8.10
C LYS A 38 14.07 -2.42 8.26
N GLY A 39 12.90 -1.87 7.96
CA GLY A 39 11.65 -2.62 7.90
C GLY A 39 10.79 -2.15 6.74
N SER A 40 9.95 -3.05 6.24
CA SER A 40 8.96 -2.76 5.21
C SER A 40 7.57 -3.17 5.71
N VAL A 41 6.58 -2.31 5.49
CA VAL A 41 5.19 -2.58 5.87
C VAL A 41 4.22 -2.19 4.77
N ILE A 42 3.06 -2.82 4.81
CA ILE A 42 1.83 -2.33 4.18
C ILE A 42 0.93 -1.74 5.27
N LEU A 43 0.13 -0.74 4.92
CA LEU A 43 -0.85 -0.13 5.82
C LEU A 43 -2.24 -0.72 5.55
N ILE A 44 -2.90 -1.24 6.56
CA ILE A 44 -4.32 -1.58 6.55
C ILE A 44 -5.10 -0.42 7.18
N ARG A 45 -6.08 0.11 6.45
CA ARG A 45 -6.99 1.14 6.92
C ARG A 45 -8.35 0.95 6.27
N ASP A 46 -9.43 1.06 7.04
CA ASP A 46 -10.79 0.82 6.54
C ASP A 46 -10.98 -0.57 5.90
N GLY A 47 -10.34 -1.60 6.49
CA GLY A 47 -10.55 -2.99 6.07
C GLY A 47 -9.92 -3.38 4.73
N TYR A 48 -8.98 -2.62 4.18
CA TYR A 48 -8.15 -3.01 3.02
C TYR A 48 -6.74 -2.41 3.07
N VAL A 49 -5.84 -2.92 2.23
CA VAL A 49 -4.48 -2.38 2.06
C VAL A 49 -4.53 -0.98 1.42
N PHE A 50 -3.84 -0.01 2.01
CA PHE A 50 -3.73 1.34 1.48
C PHE A 50 -3.08 1.32 0.09
N GLY A 51 -3.74 1.97 -0.86
CA GLY A 51 -3.38 1.93 -2.27
C GLY A 51 -4.05 0.80 -3.05
N GLY A 52 -4.59 -0.23 -2.39
CA GLY A 52 -5.05 -1.45 -3.05
C GLY A 52 -6.38 -1.33 -3.79
N ALA A 53 -7.35 -0.60 -3.24
CA ALA A 53 -8.67 -0.48 -3.87
C ALA A 53 -8.64 0.21 -5.25
N PHE A 54 -7.70 1.12 -5.48
CA PHE A 54 -7.64 1.98 -6.67
C PHE A 54 -6.22 2.03 -7.28
N TRP A 55 -5.43 0.99 -7.09
CA TRP A 55 -4.05 0.91 -7.59
C TRP A 55 -3.89 1.24 -9.09
N PRO A 56 -4.82 0.86 -10.00
CA PRO A 56 -4.66 1.18 -11.43
C PRO A 56 -4.65 2.70 -11.67
N VAL A 57 -5.41 3.45 -10.87
CA VAL A 57 -5.48 4.91 -10.93
C VAL A 57 -4.18 5.53 -10.41
N TYR A 58 -3.67 5.06 -9.27
CA TYR A 58 -2.37 5.50 -8.73
C TYR A 58 -1.24 5.29 -9.73
N LEU A 59 -1.25 4.14 -10.42
CA LEU A 59 -0.27 3.84 -11.45
C LEU A 59 -0.41 4.75 -12.69
N LYS A 60 -1.62 4.85 -13.26
CA LYS A 60 -1.82 5.48 -14.58
C LYS A 60 -1.99 6.99 -14.53
N VAL A 61 -2.78 7.49 -13.59
CA VAL A 61 -3.19 8.90 -13.53
C VAL A 61 -2.20 9.70 -12.72
N PHE A 62 -1.83 9.19 -11.54
CA PHE A 62 -0.94 9.90 -10.62
C PHE A 62 0.55 9.56 -10.82
N GLY A 63 0.86 8.55 -11.64
CA GLY A 63 2.23 8.19 -11.97
C GLY A 63 3.04 7.71 -10.76
N PHE A 64 2.38 7.05 -9.80
CA PHE A 64 3.07 6.53 -8.62
C PHE A 64 4.12 5.49 -9.03
N PRO A 65 5.30 5.51 -8.39
CA PRO A 65 6.37 4.57 -8.72
C PRO A 65 5.98 3.14 -8.33
N VAL A 66 6.68 2.18 -8.92
CA VAL A 66 6.55 0.75 -8.58
C VAL A 66 7.86 0.30 -7.92
N THR A 67 7.76 -0.44 -6.83
CA THR A 67 8.92 -0.95 -6.09
C THR A 67 9.73 -1.92 -6.96
N MET A 68 11.04 -1.71 -7.02
CA MET A 68 11.99 -2.58 -7.75
C MET A 68 13.09 -3.13 -6.85
N ASP A 69 13.15 -2.65 -5.62
CA ASP A 69 14.08 -3.02 -4.57
C ASP A 69 13.41 -2.75 -3.21
N ASP A 70 14.18 -2.93 -2.14
CA ASP A 70 13.79 -2.63 -0.76
C ASP A 70 14.59 -1.43 -0.20
N ALA A 71 14.87 -0.44 -1.05
CA ALA A 71 15.49 0.80 -0.60
C ALA A 71 14.54 1.56 0.34
N PRO A 72 15.04 2.17 1.43
CA PRO A 72 14.26 3.09 2.24
C PRO A 72 13.68 4.25 1.42
N LEU A 73 12.45 4.65 1.74
CA LEU A 73 11.77 5.72 1.05
C LEU A 73 12.44 7.08 1.33
N VAL A 74 12.58 7.88 0.28
CA VAL A 74 13.03 9.27 0.41
C VAL A 74 11.88 10.15 0.86
N ASN A 75 11.98 10.73 2.06
CA ASN A 75 10.98 11.65 2.58
C ASN A 75 11.20 13.07 2.04
N MET A 76 10.35 13.48 1.09
CA MET A 76 10.28 14.81 0.50
C MET A 76 9.19 15.71 1.13
N GLY A 77 8.52 15.23 2.17
CA GLY A 77 7.37 15.86 2.83
C GLY A 77 6.02 15.36 2.30
N PRO A 78 4.94 15.46 3.10
CA PRO A 78 3.68 14.75 2.86
C PRO A 78 3.02 15.07 1.51
N ALA A 79 3.10 16.32 1.05
CA ALA A 79 2.52 16.76 -0.22
C ALA A 79 3.33 16.36 -1.47
N ARG A 80 4.56 15.87 -1.31
CA ARG A 80 5.45 15.45 -2.41
C ARG A 80 5.79 13.96 -2.36
N ASN A 81 5.46 13.30 -1.27
CA ASN A 81 5.73 11.89 -1.04
C ASN A 81 4.73 11.04 -1.82
N ASN A 82 5.24 10.16 -2.68
CA ASN A 82 4.45 9.19 -3.43
C ASN A 82 4.96 7.79 -3.07
N PRO A 83 4.35 7.09 -2.10
CA PRO A 83 4.78 5.74 -1.75
C PRO A 83 4.67 4.81 -2.97
N PRO A 84 5.65 3.94 -3.20
CA PRO A 84 5.63 3.07 -4.36
C PRO A 84 4.61 1.94 -4.19
N LEU A 85 3.98 1.56 -5.32
CA LEU A 85 3.16 0.36 -5.43
C LEU A 85 4.06 -0.88 -5.45
N GLY A 86 3.60 -1.98 -4.85
CA GLY A 86 4.24 -3.28 -4.92
C GLY A 86 3.21 -4.38 -5.11
N VAL A 87 3.62 -5.47 -5.76
CA VAL A 87 2.83 -6.70 -5.81
C VAL A 87 3.04 -7.44 -4.49
N LEU A 88 1.94 -7.70 -3.80
CA LEU A 88 1.86 -8.32 -2.48
C LEU A 88 1.33 -9.74 -2.60
N THR A 89 1.82 -10.66 -1.78
CA THR A 89 1.22 -11.98 -1.57
C THR A 89 1.11 -12.27 -0.08
N ASP A 90 0.01 -12.91 0.31
CA ASP A 90 -0.17 -13.45 1.66
C ASP A 90 0.20 -14.95 1.73
N PRO A 91 0.19 -15.58 2.93
CA PRO A 91 0.47 -17.00 3.09
C PRO A 91 -0.54 -17.96 2.42
N ASP A 92 -1.76 -17.48 2.15
CA ASP A 92 -2.82 -18.26 1.49
C ASP A 92 -2.70 -18.20 -0.04
N GLY A 93 -1.71 -17.44 -0.55
CA GLY A 93 -1.44 -17.28 -1.97
C GLY A 93 -2.33 -16.23 -2.65
N HIS A 94 -3.05 -15.43 -1.88
CA HIS A 94 -3.79 -14.32 -2.44
C HIS A 94 -2.86 -13.16 -2.78
N GLY A 95 -3.06 -12.58 -3.95
CA GLY A 95 -2.28 -11.45 -4.45
C GLY A 95 -3.09 -10.17 -4.56
N GLN A 96 -2.44 -9.03 -4.32
CA GLN A 96 -2.95 -7.71 -4.70
C GLN A 96 -1.81 -6.72 -4.94
N VAL A 97 -2.10 -5.56 -5.52
CA VAL A 97 -1.16 -4.44 -5.59
C VAL A 97 -1.49 -3.45 -4.47
N GLY A 98 -0.49 -2.88 -3.80
CA GLY A 98 -0.71 -1.88 -2.76
C GLY A 98 0.54 -1.06 -2.45
N PHE A 99 0.41 -0.01 -1.64
CA PHE A 99 1.59 0.79 -1.25
C PHE A 99 2.47 0.04 -0.25
N VAL A 100 3.78 0.07 -0.51
CA VAL A 100 4.80 -0.51 0.37
C VAL A 100 5.67 0.59 0.95
N PHE A 101 5.82 0.59 2.27
CA PHE A 101 6.58 1.57 3.02
C PHE A 101 7.83 0.93 3.62
N THR A 102 8.99 1.21 3.02
CA THR A 102 10.29 0.76 3.52
C THR A 102 11.01 1.91 4.22
N LEU A 103 11.43 1.71 5.47
CA LEU A 103 12.10 2.74 6.29
C LEU A 103 13.34 2.16 6.97
N SER A 104 14.44 2.92 7.00
CA SER A 104 15.61 2.63 7.83
C SER A 104 15.29 2.80 9.32
N ALA A 105 16.19 2.33 10.18
CA ALA A 105 16.07 2.53 11.61
C ALA A 105 15.93 4.01 11.97
N GLY A 106 14.89 4.37 12.73
CA GLY A 106 14.64 5.74 13.18
C GLY A 106 14.00 6.67 12.14
N GLU A 107 13.89 6.26 10.87
CA GLU A 107 13.31 7.09 9.82
C GLU A 107 11.80 7.26 9.98
N ALA A 108 11.32 8.39 9.46
CA ALA A 108 9.91 8.71 9.38
C ALA A 108 9.53 9.09 7.95
N TYR A 109 8.31 8.75 7.57
CA TYR A 109 7.72 9.06 6.28
C TYR A 109 6.28 9.49 6.48
N SER A 110 5.78 10.38 5.63
CA SER A 110 4.38 10.74 5.66
C SER A 110 3.80 10.91 4.26
N THR A 111 2.50 10.71 4.11
CA THR A 111 1.82 10.87 2.82
C THR A 111 0.42 11.38 3.06
N LEU A 112 -0.10 12.15 2.12
CA LEU A 112 -1.47 12.64 2.17
C LEU A 112 -2.44 11.62 1.60
N GLU A 113 -3.66 11.61 2.14
CA GLU A 113 -4.82 10.92 1.56
C GLU A 113 -6.05 11.80 1.74
N GLY A 114 -6.86 11.93 0.70
CA GLY A 114 -8.14 12.65 0.73
C GLY A 114 -9.33 11.70 0.92
N GLY A 115 -10.53 12.27 1.00
CA GLY A 115 -11.78 11.50 1.07
C GLY A 115 -12.31 11.24 2.47
N PHE A 116 -11.84 11.98 3.47
CA PHE A 116 -12.30 11.85 4.86
C PHE A 116 -13.19 13.02 5.28
N SER A 117 -14.01 12.80 6.30
CA SER A 117 -14.82 13.84 6.96
C SER A 117 -14.80 13.67 8.48
N THR A 118 -15.49 14.56 9.20
CA THR A 118 -15.69 14.42 10.65
C THR A 118 -16.50 13.17 11.02
N GLU A 119 -17.36 12.71 10.13
CA GLU A 119 -18.20 11.51 10.28
C GLU A 119 -17.49 10.25 9.81
N PHE A 120 -16.53 10.41 8.89
CA PHE A 120 -15.78 9.32 8.27
C PHE A 120 -14.28 9.58 8.38
N THR A 121 -13.74 9.33 9.57
CA THR A 121 -12.29 9.37 9.85
C THR A 121 -11.61 8.06 9.46
N PRO A 122 -10.28 8.03 9.29
CA PRO A 122 -9.55 6.81 8.91
C PRO A 122 -9.70 5.61 9.85
N ASP A 123 -10.12 5.83 11.10
CA ASP A 123 -10.37 4.81 12.12
C ASP A 123 -11.87 4.49 12.32
N SER A 124 -12.77 5.06 11.51
CA SER A 124 -14.23 4.89 11.67
C SER A 124 -14.72 3.47 11.40
N PHE A 125 -14.03 2.70 10.55
CA PHE A 125 -14.53 1.43 10.01
C PHE A 125 -13.62 0.23 10.29
N GLY A 126 -12.54 0.42 11.01
CA GLY A 126 -11.63 -0.67 11.30
C GLY A 126 -10.35 -0.23 11.98
N LYS A 127 -9.54 -1.24 12.27
CA LYS A 127 -8.23 -1.04 12.88
C LYS A 127 -7.26 -0.51 11.83
N ILE A 128 -6.53 0.54 12.22
CA ILE A 128 -5.33 0.98 11.51
C ILE A 128 -4.18 0.06 11.94
N GLU A 129 -3.59 -0.63 10.98
CA GLU A 129 -2.53 -1.60 11.26
C GLU A 129 -1.43 -1.54 10.21
N ALA A 130 -0.19 -1.68 10.65
CA ALA A 130 0.91 -1.98 9.76
C ALA A 130 1.13 -3.49 9.77
N ILE A 131 1.27 -4.10 8.60
CA ILE A 131 1.66 -5.51 8.48
C ILE A 131 3.05 -5.56 7.87
N SER A 132 3.96 -6.30 8.50
CA SER A 132 5.32 -6.49 8.02
C SER A 132 5.32 -7.30 6.72
N VAL A 133 6.05 -6.81 5.72
CA VAL A 133 6.29 -7.52 4.47
C VAL A 133 7.79 -7.67 4.24
N ILE A 134 8.18 -8.77 3.59
CA ILE A 134 9.56 -9.05 3.20
C ILE A 134 9.70 -9.04 1.68
N PRO A 135 10.78 -8.47 1.13
CA PRO A 135 11.04 -8.54 -0.31
C PRO A 135 11.50 -9.94 -0.70
N GLU A 136 11.08 -10.43 -1.86
CA GLU A 136 11.54 -11.71 -2.42
C GLU A 136 12.43 -11.49 -3.64
N SER A 137 11.84 -11.20 -4.79
CA SER A 137 12.53 -10.99 -6.05
C SER A 137 11.71 -10.15 -7.02
N VAL A 138 12.41 -9.55 -7.99
CA VAL A 138 11.78 -8.75 -9.04
C VAL A 138 11.28 -9.66 -10.15
N HIS A 139 9.99 -9.52 -10.50
CA HIS A 139 9.37 -10.24 -11.60
C HIS A 139 8.61 -9.30 -12.53
N THR A 140 8.20 -9.85 -13.67
CA THR A 140 7.17 -9.25 -14.51
C THR A 140 5.85 -9.94 -14.21
N PHE A 141 4.80 -9.17 -14.02
CA PHE A 141 3.46 -9.62 -13.72
C PHE A 141 2.51 -9.20 -14.84
N ILE A 142 1.54 -10.04 -15.15
CA ILE A 142 0.35 -9.71 -15.92
C ILE A 142 -0.80 -9.66 -14.92
N ILE A 143 -1.42 -8.49 -14.76
CA ILE A 143 -2.43 -8.23 -13.74
C ILE A 143 -3.74 -7.86 -14.42
N THR A 144 -4.75 -8.72 -14.28
CA THR A 144 -6.12 -8.41 -14.68
C THR A 144 -6.86 -7.87 -13.47
N TYR A 145 -7.51 -6.71 -13.63
CA TYR A 145 -8.21 -6.04 -12.54
C TYR A 145 -9.66 -5.69 -12.93
N ASN A 146 -10.49 -5.36 -11.94
CA ASN A 146 -11.87 -4.95 -12.18
C ASN A 146 -11.95 -3.46 -12.49
N VAL A 147 -12.09 -3.12 -13.79
CA VAL A 147 -12.16 -1.72 -14.26
C VAL A 147 -13.30 -0.95 -13.59
N SER A 148 -14.48 -1.57 -13.47
CA SER A 148 -15.61 -0.87 -12.88
C SER A 148 -15.38 -0.56 -11.40
N ALA A 149 -14.87 -1.53 -10.65
CA ALA A 149 -14.67 -1.37 -9.21
C ALA A 149 -13.45 -0.52 -8.84
N GLN A 150 -12.36 -0.57 -9.61
CA GLN A 150 -11.09 0.04 -9.21
C GLN A 150 -10.78 1.34 -9.93
N CYS A 151 -11.64 1.74 -10.85
CA CYS A 151 -11.37 2.83 -11.78
C CYS A 151 -12.63 3.69 -11.95
N GLU A 152 -13.74 3.10 -12.42
CA GLU A 152 -14.99 3.84 -12.58
C GLU A 152 -15.58 4.27 -11.22
N GLN A 153 -15.46 3.45 -10.18
CA GLN A 153 -15.84 3.87 -8.82
C GLN A 153 -14.99 5.03 -8.30
N TYR A 154 -13.68 5.05 -8.57
CA TYR A 154 -12.84 6.18 -8.19
C TYR A 154 -13.32 7.45 -8.90
N ALA A 155 -13.51 7.39 -10.22
CA ALA A 155 -14.05 8.48 -11.04
C ALA A 155 -15.39 9.02 -10.48
N SER A 156 -16.28 8.10 -10.11
CA SER A 156 -17.58 8.42 -9.52
C SER A 156 -17.45 9.11 -8.16
N GLN A 157 -16.52 8.67 -7.31
CA GLN A 157 -16.30 9.23 -5.97
C GLN A 157 -15.64 10.61 -6.01
N THR A 158 -14.72 10.84 -6.94
CA THR A 158 -13.98 12.12 -7.03
C THR A 158 -14.63 13.11 -8.00
N GLY A 159 -15.54 12.65 -8.86
CA GLY A 159 -16.07 13.44 -9.97
C GLY A 159 -15.06 13.69 -11.08
N GLU A 160 -13.90 13.02 -11.05
CA GLU A 160 -12.85 13.17 -12.04
C GLU A 160 -13.09 12.28 -13.26
N SER A 161 -12.80 12.81 -14.45
CA SER A 161 -12.72 11.99 -15.66
C SER A 161 -11.34 11.37 -15.75
N ILE A 162 -11.22 10.10 -15.33
CA ILE A 162 -9.96 9.35 -15.35
C ILE A 162 -9.94 8.27 -16.42
N SER A 163 -8.76 8.03 -16.99
CA SER A 163 -8.52 6.89 -17.88
C SER A 163 -7.82 5.75 -17.13
N CYS A 164 -8.29 4.53 -17.33
CA CYS A 164 -7.69 3.35 -16.74
C CYS A 164 -6.47 2.87 -17.55
N PRO A 165 -5.50 2.19 -16.90
CA PRO A 165 -4.45 1.49 -17.66
C PRO A 165 -5.05 0.36 -18.51
N GLU A 166 -4.24 -0.20 -19.42
CA GLU A 166 -4.62 -1.39 -20.17
C GLU A 166 -5.03 -2.54 -19.23
N ASN A 167 -5.93 -3.43 -19.67
CA ASN A 167 -6.35 -4.57 -18.88
C ASN A 167 -6.29 -5.84 -19.75
N PRO A 168 -5.35 -6.78 -19.48
CA PRO A 168 -4.44 -6.82 -18.32
C PRO A 168 -3.28 -5.81 -18.40
N VAL A 169 -2.78 -5.38 -17.24
CA VAL A 169 -1.56 -4.56 -17.09
C VAL A 169 -0.33 -5.46 -17.08
N LYS A 170 0.71 -5.10 -17.83
CA LYS A 170 2.05 -5.65 -17.64
C LYS A 170 2.87 -4.77 -16.70
N LEU A 171 3.21 -5.29 -15.52
CA LEU A 171 3.91 -4.56 -14.46
C LEU A 171 5.21 -5.27 -14.08
N ARG A 172 6.31 -4.54 -13.95
CA ARG A 172 7.54 -5.09 -13.34
C ARG A 172 7.64 -4.57 -11.90
N SER A 173 7.77 -5.47 -10.93
CA SER A 173 7.75 -5.13 -9.50
C SER A 173 8.62 -6.10 -8.69
N MET A 174 9.14 -5.65 -7.56
CA MET A 174 9.51 -6.53 -6.45
C MET A 174 8.25 -7.25 -5.95
N LEU A 175 8.33 -8.57 -5.73
CA LEU A 175 7.32 -9.32 -5.00
C LEU A 175 7.55 -9.15 -3.50
N TRP A 176 6.50 -8.78 -2.77
CA TRP A 176 6.51 -8.62 -1.33
C TRP A 176 5.63 -9.67 -0.68
N ARG A 177 6.17 -10.40 0.28
CA ARG A 177 5.43 -11.42 1.02
C ARG A 177 5.08 -10.94 2.42
N SER A 178 3.83 -11.09 2.79
CA SER A 178 3.37 -10.96 4.17
C SER A 178 3.51 -12.28 4.92
N GLY A 179 3.84 -12.21 6.20
CA GLY A 179 3.77 -13.36 7.11
C GLY A 179 2.36 -13.67 7.61
N GLU A 180 1.40 -12.77 7.34
CA GLU A 180 0.02 -12.81 7.82
C GLU A 180 -0.95 -12.53 6.66
N GLY A 181 -2.18 -13.02 6.74
CA GLY A 181 -3.24 -12.68 5.80
C GLY A 181 -3.56 -11.18 5.81
N PHE A 182 -3.97 -10.64 4.67
CA PHE A 182 -4.45 -9.26 4.59
C PHE A 182 -5.77 -9.19 3.81
N PRO A 183 -6.62 -8.19 4.10
CA PRO A 183 -7.85 -8.00 3.35
C PRO A 183 -7.59 -7.60 1.90
N ILE A 184 -8.43 -8.14 1.01
CA ILE A 184 -8.38 -7.92 -0.43
C ILE A 184 -9.76 -7.40 -0.86
N PRO A 185 -9.89 -6.10 -1.16
CA PRO A 185 -11.18 -5.51 -1.49
C PRO A 185 -11.70 -6.00 -2.85
N PHE A 186 -10.77 -6.30 -3.77
CA PHE A 186 -11.06 -6.80 -5.10
C PHE A 186 -10.07 -7.90 -5.46
N MET A 187 -10.56 -9.04 -5.95
CA MET A 187 -9.69 -10.11 -6.41
C MET A 187 -9.12 -9.78 -7.78
N ASP A 188 -7.88 -9.33 -7.80
CA ASP A 188 -7.09 -9.21 -9.02
C ASP A 188 -6.53 -10.59 -9.42
N ASP A 189 -6.44 -10.86 -10.72
CA ASP A 189 -5.76 -12.03 -11.26
C ASP A 189 -4.31 -11.65 -11.59
N ILE A 190 -3.37 -12.14 -10.79
CA ILE A 190 -1.95 -11.81 -10.87
C ILE A 190 -1.17 -13.02 -11.35
N VAL A 191 -0.68 -12.95 -12.59
CA VAL A 191 0.18 -13.97 -13.19
C VAL A 191 1.62 -13.50 -13.19
N GLN A 192 2.47 -14.17 -12.40
CA GLN A 192 3.91 -13.96 -12.43
C GLN A 192 4.52 -14.65 -13.66
N LEU A 193 5.28 -13.90 -14.45
CA LEU A 193 6.10 -14.43 -15.53
C LEU A 193 7.50 -14.78 -14.99
N SER A 194 8.01 -15.94 -15.44
CA SER A 194 9.37 -16.43 -15.19
C SER A 194 10.42 -15.59 -15.88
#